data_AF-A0A922Z2S1-F1
#
_entry.id   AF-A0A922Z2S1-F1
#
_cell.length_a   1.000
_cell.length_b   1.000
_cell.length_c   1.000
_cell.angle_alpha   90.00
_cell.angle_beta   90.00
_cell.angle_gamma   90.00
#
_symmetry.space_group_name_H-M   'P 1'
#
loop_
_entity.id
_entity.type
_entity.pdbx_description
1 polymer ?
#
loop_
_entity_poly.entity_id
_entity_poly.type
_entity_poly.pdbx_seq_one_letter_code
_entity_poly.pdbx_strand_id
1 'polypeptide(L)'
;VGDPIVDKGVGWNVGRTFLREEEVYHFDLVPEAGHKRPGMINLQQYHLEEALVKRATELGVDLRWKYKVAGVQPLEDGARVSVETPDGNFEIDADWLIVADGARSNVRRQLGLDIEGHVFKDRFLIADVIMEADYPAERWFWFDPPFHPNQSALLHKQSDNVWRIDFQLGWDADPEEEKKPENIIPRVKAMLGDERPFTLEWASIYTFQCRRMKNFRHGHMLFVGDAAHQVSPFGARGANSGFQDTDDLVWKLALVMKGLAPDALLDTYDADRTYAADENIRNSTRSTDFITPKSAVSKLFRNAALELARTQPFARKLVNSGRLSVPAFLVHSALNTPDTDAFEGNMVPGAPLDDAPIRVAGQDGWLLDQLGNRFQLLVFAESGEQIDPAVRAQAAGLADAAIPVDTVVVTAQAGGDAAGVTVLHDRDGLMARRLDARPGSSYLIRPDQHVAARWRRFDLPAVQRALARATAQDIASAVTRRAALETTAA
;
A
#
# COMPACT_ATOMS: atom_id res chain seq x y z
N VAL A 1 -5.28 10.29 -12.20
CA VAL A 1 -4.16 9.32 -12.31
C VAL A 1 -4.69 7.88 -12.31
N GLY A 2 -5.50 7.47 -11.33
CA GLY A 2 -5.96 6.08 -11.20
C GLY A 2 -6.62 5.44 -12.44
N ASP A 3 -7.66 6.05 -13.02
CA ASP A 3 -8.38 5.43 -14.15
C ASP A 3 -7.49 5.22 -15.39
N PRO A 4 -6.75 6.24 -15.89
CA PRO A 4 -5.83 6.03 -17.01
C PRO A 4 -4.78 4.94 -16.80
N ILE A 5 -4.30 4.77 -15.56
CA ILE A 5 -3.30 3.76 -15.20
C ILE A 5 -3.91 2.36 -15.21
N VAL A 6 -5.15 2.21 -14.74
CA VAL A 6 -5.87 0.94 -14.83
C VAL A 6 -6.19 0.58 -16.28
N ASP A 7 -6.64 1.56 -17.08
CA ASP A 7 -7.00 1.35 -18.49
C ASP A 7 -5.77 0.96 -19.34
N LYS A 8 -4.60 1.53 -19.02
CA LYS A 8 -3.33 1.19 -19.67
C LYS A 8 -2.75 -0.14 -19.17
N GLY A 9 -2.94 -0.44 -17.89
CA GLY A 9 -2.41 -1.64 -17.25
C GLY A 9 -3.13 -2.92 -17.69
N VAL A 10 -2.44 -4.05 -17.52
CA VAL A 10 -3.07 -5.36 -17.72
C VAL A 10 -3.64 -5.84 -16.40
N GLY A 11 -4.96 -5.74 -16.26
CA GLY A 11 -5.70 -6.24 -15.10
C GLY A 11 -5.73 -7.76 -15.04
N TRP A 12 -5.52 -8.32 -13.84
CA TRP A 12 -5.62 -9.76 -13.60
C TRP A 12 -6.02 -10.05 -12.15
N ASN A 13 -6.77 -11.15 -11.98
CA ASN A 13 -7.20 -11.63 -10.67
C ASN A 13 -6.73 -13.05 -10.37
N VAL A 14 -6.39 -13.84 -11.40
CA VAL A 14 -6.05 -15.25 -11.25
C VAL A 14 -4.54 -15.46 -11.25
N GLY A 15 -4.04 -16.10 -10.20
CA GLY A 15 -2.68 -16.61 -10.11
C GLY A 15 -2.66 -18.13 -10.10
N ARG A 16 -1.75 -18.73 -10.86
CA ARG A 16 -1.54 -20.19 -10.95
C ARG A 16 -0.16 -20.57 -10.44
N THR A 17 -0.11 -21.65 -9.67
CA THR A 17 1.14 -22.25 -9.20
C THR A 17 1.27 -23.65 -9.78
N PHE A 18 2.43 -23.93 -10.36
CA PHE A 18 2.76 -25.20 -11.00
C PHE A 18 3.94 -25.87 -10.27
N LEU A 19 3.94 -27.19 -10.26
CA LEU A 19 5.08 -28.02 -9.90
C LEU A 19 5.42 -28.84 -11.14
N ARG A 20 6.59 -28.59 -11.75
CA ARG A 20 6.93 -29.09 -13.07
C ARG A 20 5.88 -28.65 -14.10
N GLU A 21 5.25 -29.59 -14.78
CA GLU A 21 4.21 -29.34 -15.79
C GLU A 21 2.79 -29.29 -15.20
N GLU A 22 2.61 -29.71 -13.95
CA GLU A 22 1.28 -29.89 -13.37
C GLU A 22 0.85 -28.66 -12.54
N GLU A 23 -0.38 -28.19 -12.76
CA GLU A 23 -0.98 -27.17 -11.90
C GLU A 23 -1.21 -27.75 -10.49
N VAL A 24 -0.68 -27.05 -9.48
CA VAL A 24 -0.87 -27.38 -8.07
C VAL A 24 -2.18 -26.78 -7.56
N TYR A 25 -2.36 -25.48 -7.78
CA TYR A 25 -3.59 -24.75 -7.48
C TYR A 25 -3.58 -23.39 -8.17
N HIS A 26 -4.76 -22.79 -8.28
CA HIS A 26 -4.95 -21.38 -8.61
C HIS A 26 -5.68 -20.65 -7.48
N PHE A 27 -5.55 -19.33 -7.47
CA PHE A 27 -6.22 -18.44 -6.52
C PHE A 27 -6.78 -17.20 -7.23
N ASP A 28 -7.82 -16.62 -6.65
CA ASP A 28 -8.41 -15.35 -7.07
C ASP A 28 -8.04 -14.26 -6.04
N LEU A 29 -7.57 -13.12 -6.53
CA LEU A 29 -7.20 -11.95 -5.73
C LEU A 29 -8.40 -11.11 -5.30
N VAL A 30 -9.54 -11.26 -5.96
CA VAL A 30 -10.79 -10.55 -5.64
C VAL A 30 -11.85 -11.61 -5.35
N PRO A 31 -11.69 -12.38 -4.25
CA PRO A 31 -12.62 -13.46 -3.93
C PRO A 31 -14.05 -12.95 -3.62
N GLU A 32 -14.19 -11.67 -3.29
CA GLU A 32 -15.47 -11.00 -3.08
C GLU A 32 -15.67 -9.91 -4.13
N ALA A 33 -16.84 -9.87 -4.77
CA ALA A 33 -17.19 -8.83 -5.73
C ALA A 33 -17.43 -7.46 -5.06
N GLY A 34 -17.70 -6.43 -5.86
CA GLY A 34 -18.08 -5.10 -5.34
C GLY A 34 -16.87 -4.23 -5.01
N HIS A 35 -15.86 -4.22 -5.87
CA HIS A 35 -14.75 -3.28 -5.85
C HIS A 35 -14.61 -2.60 -7.22
N LYS A 36 -14.29 -1.30 -7.25
CA LYS A 36 -14.03 -0.57 -8.50
C LYS A 36 -12.84 -1.12 -9.26
N ARG A 37 -11.77 -1.41 -8.52
CA ARG A 37 -10.46 -1.77 -9.06
C ARG A 37 -10.32 -3.29 -9.15
N PRO A 38 -9.60 -3.82 -10.16
CA PRO A 38 -9.22 -5.22 -10.18
C PRO A 38 -8.27 -5.54 -9.02
N GLY A 39 -8.04 -6.81 -8.74
CA GLY A 39 -7.15 -7.24 -7.66
C GLY A 39 -5.71 -6.82 -7.89
N MET A 40 -5.27 -6.81 -9.15
CA MET A 40 -3.97 -6.32 -9.57
C MET A 40 -4.03 -5.76 -10.99
N ILE A 41 -3.18 -4.78 -11.28
CA ILE A 41 -2.76 -4.45 -12.65
C ILE A 41 -1.26 -4.62 -12.77
N ASN A 42 -0.79 -5.07 -13.93
CA ASN A 42 0.61 -5.02 -14.29
C ASN A 42 0.85 -3.89 -15.29
N LEU A 43 1.79 -3.02 -14.97
CA LEU A 43 2.15 -1.87 -15.79
C LEU A 43 3.64 -1.58 -15.61
N GLN A 44 4.30 -1.20 -16.69
CA GLN A 44 5.67 -0.73 -16.66
C GLN A 44 5.76 0.56 -15.83
N GLN A 45 6.76 0.64 -14.95
CA GLN A 45 6.88 1.73 -13.98
C GLN A 45 6.95 3.12 -14.63
N TYR A 46 7.57 3.25 -15.80
CA TYR A 46 7.69 4.54 -16.49
C TYR A 46 6.34 5.14 -16.91
N HIS A 47 5.32 4.33 -17.20
CA HIS A 47 3.96 4.82 -17.50
C HIS A 47 3.31 5.45 -16.26
N LEU A 48 3.53 4.84 -15.09
CA LEU A 48 3.05 5.38 -13.82
C LEU A 48 3.79 6.66 -13.44
N GLU A 49 5.12 6.67 -13.56
CA GLU A 49 5.94 7.84 -13.29
C GLU A 49 5.57 9.03 -14.19
N GLU A 50 5.38 8.80 -15.50
CA GLU A 50 4.95 9.84 -16.42
C GLU A 50 3.60 10.45 -16.00
N ALA A 51 2.62 9.60 -15.65
CA ALA A 51 1.31 10.07 -15.21
C ALA A 51 1.38 10.87 -13.89
N LEU A 52 2.26 10.46 -12.96
CA LEU A 52 2.48 11.16 -11.70
C LEU A 52 3.20 12.50 -11.91
N VAL A 53 4.24 12.55 -12.75
CA VAL A 53 4.95 13.79 -13.11
C VAL A 53 4.01 14.78 -13.77
N LYS A 54 3.18 14.31 -14.72
CA LYS A 54 2.15 15.12 -15.35
C LYS A 54 1.18 15.69 -14.31
N ARG A 55 0.68 14.85 -13.40
CA ARG A 55 -0.26 15.30 -12.36
C ARG A 55 0.38 16.29 -11.40
N ALA A 56 1.63 16.06 -10.98
CA ALA A 56 2.36 16.98 -10.11
C ALA A 56 2.55 18.35 -10.79
N THR A 57 2.86 18.36 -12.09
CA THR A 57 2.97 19.59 -12.89
C THR A 57 1.63 20.33 -12.99
N GLU A 58 0.52 19.63 -13.25
CA GLU A 58 -0.83 20.21 -13.27
C GLU A 58 -1.24 20.83 -11.92
N LEU A 59 -0.73 20.28 -10.82
CA LEU A 59 -0.95 20.78 -9.46
C LEU A 59 0.01 21.93 -9.08
N GLY A 60 0.98 22.27 -9.94
CA GLY A 60 1.93 23.35 -9.70
C GLY A 60 3.13 22.97 -8.81
N VAL A 61 3.45 21.68 -8.70
CA VAL A 61 4.67 21.22 -7.99
C VAL A 61 5.91 21.63 -8.78
N ASP A 62 6.87 22.26 -8.10
CA ASP A 62 8.18 22.60 -8.68
C ASP A 62 9.09 21.36 -8.73
N LEU A 63 9.07 20.66 -9.87
CA LEU A 63 9.90 19.49 -10.13
C LEU A 63 11.22 19.87 -10.81
N ARG A 64 12.35 19.56 -10.15
CA ARG A 64 13.69 19.93 -10.61
C ARG A 64 14.58 18.72 -10.89
N TRP A 65 14.71 18.35 -12.17
CA TRP A 65 15.57 17.26 -12.61
C TRP A 65 17.04 17.67 -12.71
N LYS A 66 17.96 16.73 -12.44
CA LYS A 66 19.42 16.98 -12.36
C LYS A 66 19.84 17.87 -11.18
N TYR A 67 19.00 17.96 -10.15
CA TYR A 67 19.29 18.61 -8.87
C TYR A 67 19.60 17.50 -7.87
N LYS A 68 20.88 17.19 -7.71
CA LYS A 68 21.32 16.10 -6.84
C LYS A 68 21.47 16.62 -5.42
N VAL A 69 20.77 16.02 -4.46
CA VAL A 69 21.00 16.26 -3.04
C VAL A 69 22.35 15.67 -2.64
N ALA A 70 23.32 16.54 -2.37
CA ALA A 70 24.68 16.18 -2.01
C ALA A 70 24.90 16.11 -0.50
N GLY A 71 24.09 16.83 0.27
CA GLY A 71 24.20 16.92 1.73
C GLY A 71 22.86 17.29 2.36
N VAL A 72 22.63 16.78 3.58
CA VAL A 72 21.53 17.25 4.45
C VAL A 72 22.09 17.50 5.85
N GLN A 73 21.87 18.71 6.36
CA GLN A 73 22.19 19.09 7.72
C GLN A 73 20.87 19.33 8.49
N PRO A 74 20.59 18.56 9.55
CA PRO A 74 19.47 18.85 10.43
C PRO A 74 19.65 20.21 11.11
N LEU A 75 18.58 21.01 11.15
CA LEU A 75 18.50 22.26 11.90
C LEU A 75 17.58 22.07 13.12
N GLU A 76 17.41 23.12 13.93
CA GLU A 76 16.50 23.08 15.09
C GLU A 76 15.03 22.96 14.66
N ASP A 77 14.65 23.66 13.59
CA ASP A 77 13.28 23.79 13.08
C ASP A 77 13.13 23.37 11.60
N GLY A 78 14.05 22.55 11.10
CA GLY A 78 14.02 22.10 9.71
C GLY A 78 15.26 21.35 9.26
N ALA A 79 15.59 21.47 7.98
CA ALA A 79 16.79 20.90 7.37
C ALA A 79 17.38 21.83 6.33
N ARG A 80 18.71 21.93 6.30
CA ARG A 80 19.47 22.55 5.22
C ARG A 80 19.91 21.48 4.23
N VAL A 81 19.56 21.68 2.96
CA VAL A 81 19.83 20.75 1.86
C VAL A 81 20.86 21.36 0.93
N SER A 82 22.01 20.72 0.79
CA SER A 82 23.03 21.10 -0.20
C SER A 82 22.74 20.41 -1.53
N VAL A 83 22.58 21.19 -2.59
CA VAL A 83 22.16 20.74 -3.91
C VAL A 83 23.25 21.01 -4.94
N GLU A 84 23.63 19.97 -5.67
CA GLU A 84 24.53 20.02 -6.82
C GLU A 84 23.71 20.08 -8.12
N THR A 85 24.05 21.03 -9.00
CA THR A 85 23.45 21.14 -10.34
C THR A 85 24.53 21.37 -11.40
N PRO A 86 24.21 21.20 -12.70
CA PRO A 86 25.13 21.55 -13.78
C PRO A 86 25.60 23.01 -13.78
N ASP A 87 24.81 23.93 -13.21
CA ASP A 87 25.07 25.37 -13.23
C ASP A 87 25.75 25.87 -11.95
N GLY A 88 25.93 24.99 -10.96
CA GLY A 88 26.56 25.29 -9.69
C GLY A 88 25.87 24.65 -8.49
N ASN A 89 26.52 24.78 -7.34
CA ASN A 89 26.03 24.24 -6.07
C ASN A 89 25.39 25.34 -5.24
N PHE A 90 24.32 25.02 -4.53
CA PHE A 90 23.66 25.96 -3.61
C PHE A 90 23.00 25.21 -2.46
N GLU A 91 22.48 25.95 -1.49
CA GLU A 91 21.77 25.41 -0.33
C GLU A 91 20.33 25.90 -0.30
N ILE A 92 19.44 25.05 0.23
CA ILE A 92 18.02 25.36 0.46
C ILE A 92 17.69 24.97 1.89
N ASP A 93 17.08 25.88 2.64
CA ASP A 93 16.48 25.57 3.93
C ASP A 93 15.01 25.18 3.72
N ALA A 94 14.59 24.10 4.39
CA ALA A 94 13.23 23.59 4.34
C ALA A 94 12.74 23.28 5.75
N ASP A 95 11.52 23.69 6.06
CA ASP A 95 10.86 23.37 7.34
C ASP A 95 10.66 21.87 7.51
N TRP A 96 10.45 21.15 6.40
CA TRP A 96 10.25 19.70 6.38
C TRP A 96 10.94 19.08 5.16
N LEU A 97 11.55 17.90 5.37
CA LEU A 97 12.19 17.13 4.31
C LEU A 97 11.61 15.72 4.24
N ILE A 98 10.95 15.40 3.13
CA ILE A 98 10.57 14.02 2.80
C ILE A 98 11.67 13.39 1.95
N VAL A 99 12.28 12.32 2.44
CA VAL A 99 13.36 11.60 1.80
C VAL A 99 12.80 10.40 1.03
N ALA A 100 12.80 10.50 -0.29
CA ALA A 100 12.32 9.49 -1.24
C ALA A 100 13.40 9.09 -2.27
N ASP A 101 14.68 9.10 -1.88
CA ASP A 101 15.85 8.90 -2.75
C ASP A 101 16.23 7.41 -2.97
N GLY A 102 15.33 6.49 -2.61
CA GLY A 102 15.38 5.08 -2.96
C GLY A 102 16.41 4.24 -2.20
N ALA A 103 16.65 3.02 -2.70
CA ALA A 103 17.30 1.96 -1.92
C ALA A 103 18.73 2.30 -1.44
N ARG A 104 19.45 3.10 -2.24
CA ARG A 104 20.82 3.55 -1.96
C ARG A 104 20.86 4.94 -1.32
N SER A 105 19.78 5.33 -0.64
CA SER A 105 19.59 6.64 0.00
C SER A 105 20.91 7.22 0.51
N ASN A 106 21.29 8.35 -0.08
CA ASN A 106 22.49 9.07 0.29
C ASN A 106 22.25 9.81 1.60
N VAL A 107 21.07 10.43 1.73
CA VAL A 107 20.66 11.17 2.92
C VAL A 107 20.69 10.27 4.15
N ARG A 108 20.07 9.08 4.07
CA ARG A 108 20.07 8.10 5.16
C ARG A 108 21.48 7.76 5.65
N ARG A 109 22.40 7.49 4.71
CA ARG A 109 23.80 7.14 5.03
C ARG A 109 24.58 8.28 5.65
N GLN A 110 24.39 9.50 5.16
CA GLN A 110 25.06 10.69 5.69
C GLN A 110 24.65 11.00 7.13
N LEU A 111 23.38 10.75 7.45
CA LEU A 111 22.85 10.93 8.81
C LEU A 111 23.17 9.76 9.75
N GLY A 112 23.89 8.73 9.28
CA GLY A 112 24.22 7.55 10.09
C GLY A 112 22.99 6.71 10.48
N LEU A 113 21.92 6.78 9.68
CA LEU A 113 20.66 6.12 9.96
C LEU A 113 20.65 4.72 9.33
N ASP A 114 21.30 3.77 9.99
CA ASP A 114 21.44 2.42 9.46
C ASP A 114 20.10 1.69 9.26
N ILE A 115 20.15 0.69 8.38
CA ILE A 115 19.01 -0.13 7.99
C ILE A 115 19.25 -1.57 8.47
N GLU A 116 18.30 -2.13 9.22
CA GLU A 116 18.41 -3.45 9.84
C GLU A 116 17.59 -4.48 9.07
N GLY A 117 18.12 -5.70 8.91
CA GLY A 117 17.40 -6.81 8.30
C GLY A 117 18.29 -7.87 7.66
N HIS A 118 17.72 -8.61 6.72
CA HIS A 118 18.37 -9.75 6.08
C HIS A 118 18.67 -9.49 4.60
N VAL A 119 19.87 -9.88 4.18
CA VAL A 119 20.27 -9.91 2.77
C VAL A 119 20.09 -11.32 2.25
N PHE A 120 19.34 -11.47 1.16
CA PHE A 120 19.21 -12.74 0.45
C PHE A 120 20.13 -12.69 -0.77
N LYS A 121 20.96 -13.73 -0.92
CA LYS A 121 22.01 -13.76 -1.94
C LYS A 121 21.58 -14.45 -3.23
N ASP A 122 20.38 -15.03 -3.28
CA ASP A 122 19.84 -15.57 -4.52
C ASP A 122 19.65 -14.46 -5.55
N ARG A 123 20.03 -14.78 -6.80
CA ARG A 123 19.90 -13.90 -7.95
C ARG A 123 18.74 -14.36 -8.82
N PHE A 124 18.07 -13.39 -9.41
CA PHE A 124 17.00 -13.59 -10.37
C PHE A 124 17.26 -12.73 -11.60
N LEU A 125 17.01 -13.30 -12.76
CA LEU A 125 17.02 -12.64 -14.06
C LEU A 125 15.59 -12.26 -14.42
N ILE A 126 15.36 -10.98 -14.65
CA ILE A 126 14.16 -10.48 -15.33
C ILE A 126 14.48 -10.39 -16.81
N ALA A 127 13.62 -10.95 -17.65
CA ALA A 127 13.59 -10.74 -19.08
C ALA A 127 12.20 -10.23 -19.47
N ASP A 128 12.13 -9.02 -19.99
CA ASP A 128 10.94 -8.48 -20.63
C ASP A 128 11.02 -8.80 -22.12
N VAL A 129 10.04 -9.55 -22.61
CA VAL A 129 9.94 -9.96 -24.00
C VAL A 129 8.65 -9.44 -24.61
N ILE A 130 8.75 -8.81 -25.79
CA ILE A 130 7.59 -8.42 -26.58
C ILE A 130 7.22 -9.60 -27.46
N MET A 131 6.01 -10.12 -27.27
CA MET A 131 5.47 -11.17 -28.12
C MET A 131 3.95 -11.10 -28.23
N GLU A 132 3.45 -11.37 -29.43
CA GLU A 132 2.03 -11.62 -29.67
C GLU A 132 1.69 -13.01 -29.13
N ALA A 133 0.96 -13.04 -28.02
CA ALA A 133 0.58 -14.28 -27.37
C ALA A 133 -0.86 -14.23 -26.86
N ASP A 134 -1.64 -15.22 -27.28
CA ASP A 134 -3.03 -15.42 -26.84
C ASP A 134 -3.09 -16.21 -25.51
N TYR A 135 -2.31 -15.76 -24.53
CA TYR A 135 -2.37 -16.27 -23.16
C TYR A 135 -3.26 -15.35 -22.31
N PRO A 136 -4.00 -15.90 -21.35
CA PRO A 136 -4.78 -15.08 -20.45
C PRO A 136 -3.86 -14.18 -19.60
N ALA A 137 -4.37 -13.01 -19.23
CA ALA A 137 -3.70 -12.13 -18.29
C ALA A 137 -3.78 -12.75 -16.88
N GLU A 138 -2.87 -13.66 -16.60
CA GLU A 138 -2.74 -14.37 -15.33
C GLU A 138 -1.29 -14.31 -14.86
N ARG A 139 -1.07 -14.58 -13.57
CA ARG A 139 0.26 -14.75 -13.01
C ARG A 139 0.60 -16.23 -12.90
N TRP A 140 1.61 -16.70 -13.60
CA TRP A 140 2.02 -18.11 -13.57
C TRP A 140 3.35 -18.26 -12.84
N PHE A 141 3.40 -19.14 -11.86
CA PHE A 141 4.61 -19.41 -11.09
C PHE A 141 4.92 -20.90 -11.11
N TRP A 142 6.13 -21.28 -11.53
CA TRP A 142 6.58 -22.66 -11.59
C TRP A 142 7.65 -22.94 -10.54
N PHE A 143 7.47 -24.07 -9.86
CA PHE A 143 8.54 -24.75 -9.14
C PHE A 143 9.08 -25.88 -10.00
N ASP A 144 10.39 -25.89 -10.26
CA ASP A 144 11.09 -26.96 -10.98
C ASP A 144 10.50 -27.26 -12.38
N PRO A 145 10.24 -26.25 -13.24
CA PRO A 145 9.70 -26.52 -14.57
C PRO A 145 10.73 -27.25 -15.46
N PRO A 146 10.30 -28.06 -16.44
CA PRO A 146 11.22 -28.77 -17.35
C PRO A 146 12.16 -27.86 -18.13
N PHE A 147 11.69 -26.64 -18.47
CA PHE A 147 12.47 -25.63 -19.19
C PHE A 147 13.50 -24.90 -18.32
N HIS A 148 13.41 -25.02 -16.99
CA HIS A 148 14.32 -24.38 -16.04
C HIS A 148 14.55 -25.28 -14.80
N PRO A 149 15.22 -26.42 -15.00
CA PRO A 149 15.25 -27.51 -14.01
C PRO A 149 15.93 -27.10 -12.71
N ASN A 150 15.42 -27.62 -11.60
CA ASN A 150 15.84 -27.36 -10.21
C ASN A 150 15.63 -25.91 -9.71
N GLN A 151 15.04 -25.04 -10.51
CA GLN A 151 14.88 -23.63 -10.22
C GLN A 151 13.41 -23.20 -10.39
N SER A 152 13.09 -21.97 -10.01
CA SER A 152 11.73 -21.42 -10.15
C SER A 152 11.67 -20.42 -11.31
N ALA A 153 10.49 -20.28 -11.90
CA ALA A 153 10.21 -19.27 -12.91
C ALA A 153 8.87 -18.58 -12.65
N LEU A 154 8.73 -17.34 -13.06
CA LEU A 154 7.49 -16.56 -12.98
C LEU A 154 7.23 -15.88 -14.32
N LEU A 155 5.98 -15.89 -14.77
CA LEU A 155 5.49 -15.21 -15.97
C LEU A 155 4.30 -14.33 -15.61
N HIS A 156 4.29 -13.12 -16.15
CA HIS A 156 3.09 -12.30 -16.17
C HIS A 156 3.09 -11.30 -17.33
N LYS A 157 1.90 -10.96 -17.82
CA LYS A 157 1.70 -9.98 -18.89
C LYS A 157 1.69 -8.56 -18.34
N GLN A 158 2.29 -7.62 -19.07
CA GLN A 158 2.24 -6.17 -18.87
C GLN A 158 1.59 -5.49 -20.09
N SER A 159 1.44 -4.17 -20.05
CA SER A 159 0.92 -3.39 -21.19
C SER A 159 1.80 -3.57 -22.43
N ASP A 160 1.28 -3.23 -23.61
CA ASP A 160 2.03 -3.20 -24.87
C ASP A 160 2.61 -4.57 -25.30
N ASN A 161 1.91 -5.67 -24.96
CA ASN A 161 2.32 -7.05 -25.25
C ASN A 161 3.70 -7.44 -24.70
N VAL A 162 4.13 -6.75 -23.64
CA VAL A 162 5.33 -7.10 -22.88
C VAL A 162 5.00 -8.24 -21.91
N TRP A 163 5.81 -9.28 -21.93
CA TRP A 163 5.75 -10.40 -21.00
C TRP A 163 7.00 -10.39 -20.14
N ARG A 164 6.79 -10.26 -18.82
CA ARG A 164 7.88 -10.32 -17.86
C ARG A 164 8.09 -11.74 -17.40
N ILE A 165 9.32 -12.20 -17.54
CA ILE A 165 9.76 -13.53 -17.14
C ILE A 165 10.87 -13.38 -16.10
N ASP A 166 10.65 -13.94 -14.91
CA ASP A 166 11.67 -14.00 -13.86
C ASP A 166 12.21 -15.43 -13.77
N PHE A 167 13.51 -15.61 -14.02
CA PHE A 167 14.23 -16.88 -13.83
C PHE A 167 15.09 -16.82 -12.57
N GLN A 168 14.91 -17.77 -11.66
CA GLN A 168 15.84 -17.96 -10.54
C GLN A 168 17.19 -18.42 -11.08
N LEU A 169 18.29 -17.74 -10.78
CA LEU A 169 19.63 -18.15 -11.24
C LEU A 169 20.45 -18.85 -10.15
N GLY A 170 20.12 -18.60 -8.87
CA GLY A 170 20.87 -19.10 -7.72
C GLY A 170 21.96 -18.12 -7.26
N TRP A 171 22.68 -18.51 -6.20
CA TRP A 171 23.65 -17.62 -5.53
C TRP A 171 24.87 -17.30 -6.41
N ASP A 172 25.48 -18.30 -7.04
CA ASP A 172 26.79 -18.18 -7.69
C ASP A 172 26.74 -17.62 -9.12
N ALA A 173 25.55 -17.29 -9.61
CA ALA A 173 25.33 -16.86 -10.99
C ALA A 173 25.90 -15.47 -11.27
N ASP A 174 26.85 -15.32 -12.20
CA ASP A 174 27.47 -14.02 -12.52
C ASP A 174 26.47 -13.07 -13.21
N PRO A 175 26.12 -11.90 -12.62
CA PRO A 175 25.14 -11.00 -13.19
C PRO A 175 25.52 -10.42 -14.56
N GLU A 176 26.80 -10.24 -14.85
CA GLU A 176 27.22 -9.64 -16.12
C GLU A 176 27.27 -10.68 -17.24
N GLU A 177 27.52 -11.94 -16.90
CA GLU A 177 27.39 -13.06 -17.83
C GLU A 177 25.92 -13.38 -18.12
N GLU A 178 25.10 -13.51 -17.08
CA GLU A 178 23.73 -14.00 -17.20
C GLU A 178 22.76 -13.00 -17.86
N LYS A 179 23.12 -11.71 -17.91
CA LYS A 179 22.38 -10.68 -18.66
C LYS A 179 22.60 -10.74 -20.18
N LYS A 180 23.58 -11.52 -20.65
CA LYS A 180 23.90 -11.58 -22.08
C LYS A 180 22.77 -12.24 -22.86
N PRO A 181 22.36 -11.70 -24.03
CA PRO A 181 21.29 -12.29 -24.84
C PRO A 181 21.51 -13.78 -25.15
N GLU A 182 22.76 -14.21 -25.31
CA GLU A 182 23.14 -15.61 -25.55
C GLU A 182 22.74 -16.56 -24.41
N ASN A 183 22.62 -16.04 -23.18
CA ASN A 183 22.19 -16.79 -22.01
C ASN A 183 20.68 -16.64 -21.76
N ILE A 184 20.07 -15.51 -22.16
CA ILE A 184 18.64 -15.23 -21.95
C ILE A 184 17.76 -15.93 -23.00
N ILE A 185 18.09 -15.76 -24.27
CA ILE A 185 17.27 -16.22 -25.41
C ILE A 185 17.00 -17.73 -25.34
N PRO A 186 17.99 -18.60 -25.04
CA PRO A 186 17.72 -20.04 -24.91
C PRO A 186 16.72 -20.39 -23.80
N ARG A 187 16.74 -19.67 -22.66
CA ARG A 187 15.80 -19.89 -21.55
C ARG A 187 14.38 -19.51 -21.93
N VAL A 188 14.22 -18.36 -22.59
CA VAL A 188 12.92 -17.91 -23.12
C VAL A 188 12.40 -18.91 -24.15
N LYS A 189 13.23 -19.34 -25.11
CA LYS A 189 12.84 -20.34 -26.11
C LYS A 189 12.42 -21.67 -25.49
N ALA A 190 13.18 -22.16 -24.51
CA ALA A 190 12.85 -23.39 -23.80
C ALA A 190 11.50 -23.30 -23.08
N MET A 191 11.16 -22.14 -22.52
CA MET A 191 9.90 -21.90 -21.84
C MET A 191 8.71 -21.80 -22.80
N LEU A 192 8.88 -21.11 -23.94
CA LEU A 192 7.81 -20.96 -24.93
C LEU A 192 7.51 -22.29 -25.64
N GLY A 193 8.54 -23.11 -25.89
CA GLY A 193 8.41 -24.44 -26.49
C GLY A 193 8.03 -24.44 -27.98
N ASP A 194 7.83 -23.27 -28.59
CA ASP A 194 7.52 -23.08 -30.00
C ASP A 194 8.54 -22.14 -30.70
N GLU A 195 8.51 -22.09 -32.05
CA GLU A 195 9.34 -21.19 -32.86
C GLU A 195 8.74 -19.77 -32.93
N ARG A 196 8.00 -19.34 -31.91
CA ARG A 196 7.31 -18.05 -31.92
C ARG A 196 8.33 -16.91 -31.92
N PRO A 197 8.12 -15.90 -32.77
CA PRO A 197 8.96 -14.70 -32.73
C PRO A 197 8.70 -13.92 -31.44
N PHE A 198 9.78 -13.48 -30.81
CA PHE A 198 9.76 -12.52 -29.71
C PHE A 198 10.95 -11.56 -29.83
N THR A 199 10.81 -10.39 -29.23
CA THR A 199 11.90 -9.42 -29.10
C THR A 199 12.26 -9.27 -27.63
N LEU A 200 13.54 -9.41 -27.29
CA LEU A 200 14.02 -9.07 -25.94
C LEU A 200 14.09 -7.55 -25.83
N GLU A 201 13.23 -6.96 -24.99
CA GLU A 201 13.14 -5.52 -24.79
C GLU A 201 14.10 -5.04 -23.71
N TRP A 202 14.12 -5.75 -22.58
CA TRP A 202 14.92 -5.39 -21.41
C TRP A 202 15.29 -6.61 -20.59
N ALA A 203 16.46 -6.56 -19.96
CA ALA A 203 16.88 -7.58 -19.02
C ALA A 203 17.66 -6.98 -17.85
N SER A 204 17.48 -7.56 -16.67
CA SER A 204 18.22 -7.15 -15.48
C SER A 204 18.35 -8.29 -14.50
N ILE A 205 19.39 -8.22 -13.67
CA ILE A 205 19.60 -9.17 -12.58
C ILE A 205 19.56 -8.43 -11.28
N TYR A 206 18.77 -8.97 -10.35
CA TYR A 206 18.59 -8.39 -9.04
C TYR A 206 18.96 -9.38 -7.94
N THR A 207 19.40 -8.81 -6.83
CA THR A 207 19.43 -9.43 -5.51
C THR A 207 18.50 -8.62 -4.63
N PHE A 208 17.95 -9.21 -3.58
CA PHE A 208 16.99 -8.50 -2.75
C PHE A 208 17.36 -8.56 -1.27
N GLN A 209 16.89 -7.53 -0.58
CA GLN A 209 17.16 -7.27 0.82
C GLN A 209 15.81 -7.02 1.47
N CYS A 210 15.56 -7.67 2.61
CA CYS A 210 14.39 -7.39 3.43
C CYS A 210 14.89 -6.68 4.68
N ARG A 211 14.78 -5.36 4.70
CA ARG A 211 15.37 -4.52 5.74
C ARG A 211 14.66 -3.17 5.85
N ARG A 212 14.68 -2.54 7.00
CA ARG A 212 14.11 -1.20 7.20
C ARG A 212 14.88 -0.38 8.22
N MET A 213 14.69 0.94 8.17
CA MET A 213 15.17 1.85 9.20
C MET A 213 14.48 1.53 10.52
N LYS A 214 15.16 1.80 11.64
CA LYS A 214 14.56 1.65 12.97
C LYS A 214 13.35 2.56 13.14
N ASN A 215 13.51 3.81 12.71
CA ASN A 215 12.50 4.86 12.70
C ASN A 215 12.48 5.49 11.30
N PHE A 216 11.30 5.80 10.79
CA PHE A 216 11.07 6.51 9.53
C PHE A 216 11.02 8.02 9.75
N ARG A 217 10.87 8.46 11.00
CA ARG A 217 10.91 9.86 11.41
C ARG A 217 12.18 10.19 12.19
N HIS A 218 12.82 11.29 11.81
CA HIS A 218 13.94 11.89 12.52
C HIS A 218 13.75 13.41 12.59
N GLY A 219 13.01 13.90 13.59
CA GLY A 219 12.63 15.31 13.70
C GLY A 219 11.82 15.77 12.49
N HIS A 220 12.38 16.73 11.74
CA HIS A 220 11.81 17.32 10.52
C HIS A 220 12.12 16.54 9.23
N MET A 221 12.77 15.37 9.35
CA MET A 221 13.11 14.50 8.23
C MET A 221 12.28 13.22 8.28
N LEU A 222 11.60 12.91 7.18
CA LEU A 222 10.60 11.84 7.06
C LEU A 222 10.98 10.94 5.88
N PHE A 223 11.21 9.64 6.11
CA PHE A 223 11.71 8.71 5.09
C PHE A 223 10.59 7.81 4.57
N VAL A 224 10.41 7.77 3.24
CA VAL A 224 9.35 6.97 2.59
C VAL A 224 9.93 5.95 1.60
N GLY A 225 9.17 4.89 1.31
CA GLY A 225 9.50 3.89 0.29
C GLY A 225 10.87 3.25 0.50
N ASP A 226 11.59 3.01 -0.60
CA ASP A 226 12.89 2.31 -0.59
C ASP A 226 14.00 3.01 0.21
N ALA A 227 13.83 4.30 0.51
CA ALA A 227 14.71 5.03 1.42
C ALA A 227 14.52 4.56 2.87
N ALA A 228 13.32 4.15 3.26
CA ALA A 228 12.96 3.70 4.60
C ALA A 228 12.98 2.17 4.75
N HIS A 229 12.46 1.43 3.77
CA HIS A 229 12.33 -0.02 3.83
C HIS A 229 12.50 -0.67 2.47
N GLN A 230 13.07 -1.85 2.46
CA GLN A 230 13.35 -2.64 1.27
C GLN A 230 12.80 -4.03 1.49
N VAL A 231 12.15 -4.56 0.48
CA VAL A 231 11.48 -5.86 0.52
C VAL A 231 11.78 -6.63 -0.76
N SER A 232 11.67 -7.95 -0.69
CA SER A 232 11.75 -8.80 -1.88
C SER A 232 10.65 -8.43 -2.88
N PRO A 233 10.94 -8.42 -4.21
CA PRO A 233 9.92 -8.15 -5.23
C PRO A 233 8.84 -9.24 -5.29
N PHE A 234 9.09 -10.43 -4.73
CA PHE A 234 8.07 -11.47 -4.60
C PHE A 234 6.93 -10.97 -3.70
N GLY A 235 5.79 -10.71 -4.31
CA GLY A 235 4.61 -10.13 -3.67
C GLY A 235 4.31 -8.68 -4.08
N ALA A 236 5.12 -8.06 -4.94
CA ALA A 236 4.89 -6.70 -5.46
C ALA A 236 4.65 -5.65 -4.34
N ARG A 237 5.48 -5.68 -3.29
CA ARG A 237 5.27 -4.85 -2.07
C ARG A 237 5.99 -3.51 -2.07
N GLY A 238 7.16 -3.38 -2.71
CA GLY A 238 8.02 -2.20 -2.61
C GLY A 238 7.32 -0.89 -3.01
N ALA A 239 7.03 -0.72 -4.31
CA ALA A 239 6.36 0.47 -4.82
C ALA A 239 4.99 0.71 -4.15
N ASN A 240 4.16 -0.34 -4.01
CA ASN A 240 2.85 -0.24 -3.36
C ASN A 240 2.94 0.28 -1.92
N SER A 241 3.89 -0.22 -1.13
CA SER A 241 4.11 0.24 0.24
C SER A 241 4.66 1.67 0.28
N GLY A 242 5.48 2.07 -0.70
CA GLY A 242 5.96 3.45 -0.82
C GLY A 242 4.84 4.45 -1.02
N PHE A 243 3.85 4.15 -1.88
CA PHE A 243 2.65 4.98 -2.02
C PHE A 243 1.84 5.05 -0.72
N GLN A 244 1.65 3.91 -0.06
CA GLN A 244 0.95 3.85 1.23
C GLN A 244 1.68 4.62 2.35
N ASP A 245 3.01 4.71 2.31
CA ASP A 245 3.75 5.57 3.24
C ASP A 245 3.38 7.03 3.02
N THR A 246 3.29 7.47 1.77
CA THR A 246 2.91 8.85 1.47
C THR A 246 1.46 9.12 1.81
N ASP A 247 0.53 8.19 1.56
CA ASP A 247 -0.88 8.34 1.89
C ASP A 247 -1.10 8.53 3.40
N ASP A 248 -0.39 7.77 4.24
CA ASP A 248 -0.43 7.93 5.69
C ASP A 248 0.24 9.22 6.16
N LEU A 249 1.33 9.64 5.51
CA LEU A 249 2.14 10.80 5.92
C LEU A 249 1.51 12.15 5.60
N VAL A 250 1.05 12.35 4.35
CA VAL A 250 0.86 13.71 3.81
C VAL A 250 -0.28 14.47 4.49
N TRP A 251 -1.35 13.80 4.90
CA TRP A 251 -2.44 14.47 5.62
C TRP A 251 -2.02 14.85 7.05
N LYS A 252 -1.21 14.00 7.71
CA LYS A 252 -0.65 14.25 9.04
C LYS A 252 0.25 15.48 9.00
N LEU A 253 1.19 15.48 8.05
CA LEU A 253 2.10 16.59 7.82
C LEU A 253 1.35 17.89 7.49
N ALA A 254 0.33 17.83 6.62
CA ALA A 254 -0.47 18.99 6.28
C ALA A 254 -1.20 19.60 7.50
N LEU A 255 -1.67 18.80 8.45
CA LEU A 255 -2.28 19.31 9.68
C LEU A 255 -1.26 19.95 10.62
N VAL A 256 -0.07 19.34 10.76
CA VAL A 256 1.03 19.89 11.56
C VAL A 256 1.53 21.22 10.98
N MET A 257 1.76 21.28 9.67
CA MET A 257 2.18 22.51 8.98
C MET A 257 1.17 23.65 9.12
N LYS A 258 -0.13 23.34 9.23
CA LYS A 258 -1.20 24.32 9.46
C LYS A 258 -1.39 24.69 10.93
N GLY A 259 -0.63 24.07 11.86
CA GLY A 259 -0.79 24.26 13.30
C GLY A 259 -2.10 23.70 13.86
N LEU A 260 -2.77 22.79 13.12
CA LEU A 260 -4.06 22.21 13.52
C LEU A 260 -3.89 20.93 14.35
N ALA A 261 -2.75 20.26 14.21
CA ALA A 261 -2.37 19.09 14.98
C ALA A 261 -0.98 19.28 15.61
N PRO A 262 -0.72 18.69 16.79
CA PRO A 262 0.60 18.70 17.40
C PRO A 262 1.58 17.85 16.59
N ASP A 263 2.86 18.16 16.76
CA ASP A 263 3.97 17.43 16.15
C ASP A 263 3.93 15.91 16.40
N ALA A 264 3.43 15.50 17.59
CA ALA A 264 3.24 14.10 17.96
C ALA A 264 2.34 13.30 16.99
N LEU A 265 1.53 13.96 16.15
CA LEU A 265 0.80 13.29 15.08
C LEU A 265 1.74 12.59 14.09
N LEU A 266 2.92 13.17 13.81
CA LEU A 266 3.91 12.58 12.90
C LEU A 266 4.67 11.41 13.52
N ASP A 267 4.67 11.25 14.84
CA ASP A 267 5.19 10.03 15.49
C ASP A 267 4.30 8.82 15.17
N THR A 268 3.01 9.05 14.90
CA THR A 268 2.11 7.97 14.47
C THR A 268 2.40 7.49 13.05
N TYR A 269 2.97 8.34 12.19
CA TYR A 269 3.46 7.90 10.87
C TYR A 269 4.60 6.89 11.02
N ASP A 270 5.57 7.18 11.89
CA ASP A 270 6.65 6.25 12.21
C ASP A 270 6.09 4.91 12.71
N ALA A 271 5.21 4.94 13.71
CA ALA A 271 4.63 3.74 14.31
C ALA A 271 3.79 2.93 13.30
N ASP A 272 2.90 3.58 12.56
CA ASP A 272 1.99 2.91 11.62
C ASP A 272 2.77 2.29 10.43
N ARG A 273 3.76 3.02 9.89
CA ARG A 273 4.49 2.59 8.69
C ARG A 273 5.65 1.64 8.98
N THR A 274 6.27 1.71 10.15
CA THR A 274 7.20 0.65 10.60
C THR A 274 6.49 -0.67 10.85
N TYR A 275 5.28 -0.65 11.42
CA TYR A 275 4.43 -1.83 11.55
C TYR A 275 4.08 -2.45 10.19
N ALA A 276 3.64 -1.63 9.23
CA ALA A 276 3.34 -2.11 7.88
C ALA A 276 4.60 -2.67 7.17
N ALA A 277 5.75 -2.03 7.34
CA ALA A 277 7.03 -2.50 6.81
C ALA A 277 7.44 -3.85 7.43
N ASP A 278 7.25 -4.05 8.73
CA ASP A 278 7.52 -5.33 9.40
C ASP A 278 6.62 -6.45 8.87
N GLU A 279 5.33 -6.15 8.63
CA GLU A 279 4.43 -7.11 8.00
C GLU A 279 4.91 -7.49 6.59
N ASN A 280 5.29 -6.50 5.79
CA ASN A 280 5.80 -6.71 4.44
C ASN A 280 7.10 -7.53 4.45
N ILE A 281 8.06 -7.18 5.29
CA ILE A 281 9.33 -7.91 5.47
C ILE A 281 9.07 -9.37 5.87
N ARG A 282 8.15 -9.61 6.81
CA ARG A 282 7.78 -10.96 7.25
C ARG A 282 7.18 -11.78 6.09
N ASN A 283 6.26 -11.20 5.33
CA ASN A 283 5.62 -11.88 4.19
C ASN A 283 6.60 -12.15 3.04
N SER A 284 7.44 -11.18 2.70
CA SER A 284 8.48 -11.32 1.68
C SER A 284 9.56 -12.34 2.07
N THR A 285 9.96 -12.38 3.34
CA THR A 285 10.91 -13.38 3.87
C THR A 285 10.34 -14.78 3.76
N ARG A 286 9.09 -15.00 4.19
CA ARG A 286 8.40 -16.30 4.05
C ARG A 286 8.26 -16.75 2.61
N SER A 287 8.00 -15.82 1.69
CA SER A 287 7.91 -16.12 0.26
C SER A 287 9.27 -16.54 -0.28
N THR A 288 10.31 -15.80 0.06
CA THR A 288 11.68 -16.12 -0.34
C THR A 288 12.10 -17.49 0.18
N ASP A 289 11.97 -17.76 1.48
CA ASP A 289 12.42 -19.03 2.07
C ASP A 289 11.68 -20.26 1.48
N PHE A 290 10.44 -20.06 1.03
CA PHE A 290 9.68 -21.10 0.33
C PHE A 290 10.14 -21.26 -1.13
N ILE A 291 10.39 -20.16 -1.86
CA ILE A 291 10.85 -20.21 -3.25
C ILE A 291 12.28 -20.78 -3.35
N THR A 292 13.19 -20.28 -2.51
CA THR A 292 14.60 -20.63 -2.48
C THR A 292 14.99 -21.36 -1.18
N PRO A 293 14.66 -22.66 -1.04
CA PRO A 293 14.91 -23.40 0.19
C PRO A 293 16.43 -23.52 0.46
N LYS A 294 16.83 -23.13 1.68
CA LYS A 294 18.24 -23.06 2.12
C LYS A 294 18.82 -24.38 2.62
N SER A 295 18.01 -25.43 2.71
CA SER A 295 18.44 -26.76 3.20
C SER A 295 17.66 -27.89 2.52
N ALA A 296 18.21 -29.11 2.57
CA ALA A 296 17.52 -30.30 2.07
C ALA A 296 16.18 -30.54 2.80
N VAL A 297 16.11 -30.25 4.10
CA VAL A 297 14.88 -30.39 4.90
C VAL A 297 13.83 -29.36 4.46
N SER A 298 14.23 -28.10 4.26
CA SER A 298 13.33 -27.06 3.75
C SER A 298 12.81 -27.40 2.35
N LYS A 299 13.67 -27.95 1.48
CA LYS A 299 13.30 -28.40 0.14
C LYS A 299 12.30 -29.56 0.20
N LEU A 300 12.51 -30.54 1.09
CA LEU A 300 11.59 -31.65 1.31
C LEU A 300 10.21 -31.15 1.79
N PHE A 301 10.19 -30.26 2.79
CA PHE A 301 8.95 -29.67 3.29
C PHE A 301 8.19 -28.92 2.19
N ARG A 302 8.89 -28.06 1.43
CA ARG A 302 8.30 -27.32 0.31
C ARG A 302 7.67 -28.26 -0.72
N ASN A 303 8.40 -29.30 -1.14
CA ASN A 303 7.91 -30.25 -2.13
C ASN A 303 6.69 -31.02 -1.61
N ALA A 304 6.71 -31.48 -0.35
CA ALA A 304 5.56 -32.13 0.27
C ALA A 304 4.33 -31.20 0.35
N ALA A 305 4.54 -29.92 0.68
CA ALA A 305 3.47 -28.93 0.68
C ALA A 305 2.86 -28.73 -0.73
N LEU A 306 3.71 -28.65 -1.77
CA LEU A 306 3.26 -28.54 -3.16
C LEU A 306 2.50 -29.80 -3.61
N GLU A 307 3.00 -30.98 -3.31
CA GLU A 307 2.34 -32.25 -3.66
C GLU A 307 0.97 -32.38 -2.97
N LEU A 308 0.89 -32.08 -1.67
CA LEU A 308 -0.37 -32.15 -0.91
C LEU A 308 -1.36 -31.07 -1.34
N ALA A 309 -0.91 -29.86 -1.69
CA ALA A 309 -1.78 -28.73 -2.06
C ALA A 309 -2.68 -29.01 -3.27
N ARG A 310 -2.29 -29.97 -4.12
CA ARG A 310 -3.11 -30.47 -5.24
C ARG A 310 -4.49 -30.91 -4.77
N THR A 311 -4.53 -31.75 -3.73
CA THR A 311 -5.76 -32.39 -3.26
C THR A 311 -6.25 -31.87 -1.92
N GLN A 312 -5.39 -31.24 -1.12
CA GLN A 312 -5.68 -30.88 0.27
C GLN A 312 -5.76 -29.35 0.46
N PRO A 313 -6.95 -28.78 0.77
CA PRO A 313 -7.12 -27.34 0.95
C PRO A 313 -6.22 -26.72 2.04
N PHE A 314 -5.91 -27.48 3.11
CA PHE A 314 -5.04 -26.97 4.17
C PHE A 314 -3.60 -26.74 3.70
N ALA A 315 -3.09 -27.58 2.79
CA ALA A 315 -1.72 -27.49 2.29
C ALA A 315 -1.54 -26.29 1.34
N ARG A 316 -2.60 -25.85 0.65
CA ARG A 316 -2.57 -24.63 -0.18
C ARG A 316 -2.20 -23.39 0.62
N LYS A 317 -2.59 -23.33 1.90
CA LYS A 317 -2.21 -22.23 2.81
C LYS A 317 -0.72 -22.20 3.13
N LEU A 318 -0.02 -23.33 2.96
CA LEU A 318 1.42 -23.46 3.17
C LEU A 318 2.23 -23.07 1.93
N VAL A 319 1.64 -23.17 0.73
CA VAL A 319 2.31 -22.77 -0.51
C VAL A 319 2.48 -21.26 -0.55
N ASN A 320 3.69 -20.82 -0.87
CA ASN A 320 3.99 -19.40 -0.99
C ASN A 320 4.89 -19.11 -2.19
N SER A 321 4.27 -18.80 -3.32
CA SER A 321 4.93 -18.37 -4.56
C SER A 321 5.05 -16.85 -4.69
N GLY A 322 4.98 -16.11 -3.56
CA GLY A 322 4.96 -14.65 -3.53
C GLY A 322 3.57 -14.11 -3.23
N ARG A 323 3.16 -14.14 -1.95
CA ARG A 323 1.90 -13.54 -1.49
C ARG A 323 1.88 -12.04 -1.79
N LEU A 324 0.93 -11.63 -2.63
CA LEU A 324 0.81 -10.25 -3.09
C LEU A 324 0.52 -9.28 -1.94
N SER A 325 0.91 -8.03 -2.17
CA SER A 325 0.69 -6.92 -1.25
C SER A 325 -0.80 -6.77 -0.95
N VAL A 326 -1.11 -6.57 0.33
CA VAL A 326 -2.43 -6.23 0.83
C VAL A 326 -2.26 -5.00 1.73
N PRO A 327 -3.29 -4.14 1.88
CA PRO A 327 -3.18 -3.01 2.80
C PRO A 327 -3.07 -3.51 4.25
N ALA A 328 -2.29 -2.79 5.06
CA ALA A 328 -2.03 -3.17 6.44
C ALA A 328 -3.19 -2.76 7.35
N PHE A 329 -3.58 -3.65 8.26
CA PHE A 329 -4.55 -3.35 9.30
C PHE A 329 -3.81 -2.70 10.49
N LEU A 330 -3.92 -1.39 10.62
CA LEU A 330 -3.27 -0.56 11.63
C LEU A 330 -4.01 -0.61 12.99
N VAL A 331 -4.40 -1.81 13.44
CA VAL A 331 -5.26 -2.02 14.62
C VAL A 331 -4.65 -1.50 15.94
N HIS A 332 -3.32 -1.34 15.97
CA HIS A 332 -2.58 -0.83 17.12
C HIS A 332 -2.23 0.67 17.02
N SER A 333 -2.70 1.36 15.98
CA SER A 333 -2.45 2.80 15.83
C SER A 333 -3.00 3.58 17.04
N ALA A 334 -2.21 4.52 17.54
CA ALA A 334 -2.63 5.42 18.62
C ALA A 334 -3.79 6.34 18.20
N LEU A 335 -4.04 6.46 16.89
CA LEU A 335 -5.13 7.26 16.32
C LEU A 335 -6.50 6.58 16.41
N ASN A 336 -6.54 5.28 16.75
CA ASN A 336 -7.77 4.52 16.82
C ASN A 336 -8.53 4.79 18.12
N THR A 337 -9.85 4.93 18.03
CA THR A 337 -10.74 4.89 19.19
C THR A 337 -11.23 3.46 19.39
N PRO A 338 -10.98 2.82 20.54
CA PRO A 338 -11.46 1.48 20.83
C PRO A 338 -12.99 1.39 20.79
N ASP A 339 -13.50 0.26 20.30
CA ASP A 339 -14.93 -0.01 20.27
C ASP A 339 -15.52 -0.08 21.69
N THR A 340 -16.70 0.52 21.86
CA THR A 340 -17.56 0.34 23.04
C THR A 340 -18.78 -0.53 22.76
N ASP A 341 -19.11 -0.72 21.48
CA ASP A 341 -20.21 -1.57 21.01
C ASP A 341 -19.66 -2.84 20.34
N ALA A 342 -20.47 -3.90 20.25
CA ALA A 342 -20.11 -5.11 19.53
C ALA A 342 -20.32 -4.97 18.01
N PHE A 343 -19.38 -5.49 17.22
CA PHE A 343 -19.41 -5.58 15.76
C PHE A 343 -18.84 -6.92 15.29
N GLU A 344 -19.38 -7.46 14.19
CA GLU A 344 -19.01 -8.75 13.60
C GLU A 344 -18.22 -8.60 12.27
N GLY A 345 -18.04 -7.37 11.78
CA GLY A 345 -17.34 -7.06 10.52
C GLY A 345 -15.84 -6.76 10.66
N ASN A 346 -15.11 -6.87 9.53
CA ASN A 346 -13.65 -6.65 9.45
C ASN A 346 -13.24 -5.17 9.48
N MET A 347 -14.18 -4.24 9.32
CA MET A 347 -13.92 -2.78 9.33
C MET A 347 -13.74 -2.26 10.77
N VAL A 348 -12.78 -2.85 11.48
CA VAL A 348 -12.36 -2.47 12.84
C VAL A 348 -11.58 -1.14 12.81
N PRO A 349 -11.47 -0.40 13.93
CA PRO A 349 -10.55 0.73 14.00
C PRO A 349 -9.12 0.33 13.58
N GLY A 350 -8.55 1.07 12.63
CA GLY A 350 -7.28 0.77 11.97
C GLY A 350 -7.39 -0.05 10.68
N ALA A 351 -8.58 -0.55 10.32
CA ALA A 351 -8.77 -1.23 9.03
C ALA A 351 -8.79 -0.21 7.88
N PRO A 352 -8.13 -0.51 6.74
CA PRO A 352 -8.38 0.19 5.49
C PRO A 352 -9.82 -0.08 5.06
N LEU A 353 -10.55 0.95 4.63
CA LEU A 353 -11.96 0.79 4.29
C LEU A 353 -12.12 -0.02 2.98
N ASP A 354 -12.99 -1.03 3.01
CA ASP A 354 -13.39 -1.75 1.81
C ASP A 354 -14.30 -0.88 0.93
N ASP A 355 -14.15 -1.00 -0.38
CA ASP A 355 -15.02 -0.33 -1.35
C ASP A 355 -16.46 -0.89 -1.32
N ALA A 356 -17.40 -0.25 -2.00
CA ALA A 356 -18.74 -0.78 -2.23
C ALA A 356 -19.41 -0.07 -3.41
N PRO A 357 -20.25 -0.77 -4.20
CA PRO A 357 -21.09 -0.11 -5.19
C PRO A 357 -22.16 0.71 -4.48
N ILE A 358 -22.27 1.98 -4.84
CA ILE A 358 -23.23 2.92 -4.28
C ILE A 358 -23.98 3.65 -5.39
N ARG A 359 -25.00 4.42 -5.01
CA ARG A 359 -25.51 5.50 -5.85
C ARG A 359 -25.35 6.85 -5.17
N VAL A 360 -24.88 7.84 -5.92
CA VAL A 360 -24.74 9.23 -5.49
C VAL A 360 -25.46 10.12 -6.50
N ALA A 361 -26.36 10.99 -6.04
CA ALA A 361 -27.19 11.84 -6.91
C ALA A 361 -27.87 11.07 -8.05
N GLY A 362 -28.33 9.83 -7.77
CA GLY A 362 -28.99 8.95 -8.73
C GLY A 362 -28.07 8.25 -9.76
N GLN A 363 -26.75 8.47 -9.70
CA GLN A 363 -25.77 7.81 -10.55
C GLN A 363 -25.05 6.69 -9.81
N ASP A 364 -24.75 5.60 -10.50
CA ASP A 364 -23.91 4.53 -9.93
C ASP A 364 -22.49 5.05 -9.69
N GLY A 365 -21.89 4.65 -8.58
CA GLY A 365 -20.55 5.05 -8.17
C GLY A 365 -19.94 4.07 -7.18
N TRP A 366 -18.80 4.47 -6.59
CA TRP A 366 -18.01 3.66 -5.67
C TRP A 366 -17.75 4.41 -4.38
N LEU A 367 -17.83 3.71 -3.25
CA LEU A 367 -17.66 4.28 -1.92
C LEU A 367 -16.31 4.99 -1.78
N LEU A 368 -15.20 4.35 -2.17
CA LEU A 368 -13.88 4.95 -2.00
C LEU A 368 -13.65 6.20 -2.86
N ASP A 369 -14.40 6.39 -3.95
CA ASP A 369 -14.34 7.64 -4.73
C ASP A 369 -15.01 8.82 -3.98
N GLN A 370 -15.85 8.55 -2.99
CA GLN A 370 -16.56 9.57 -2.19
C GLN A 370 -15.82 9.96 -0.91
N LEU A 371 -14.70 9.29 -0.60
CA LEU A 371 -13.97 9.38 0.66
C LEU A 371 -12.49 9.71 0.45
N GLY A 372 -11.76 10.00 1.53
CA GLY A 372 -10.35 10.35 1.54
C GLY A 372 -10.07 11.86 1.51
N ASN A 373 -8.79 12.24 1.62
CA ASN A 373 -8.27 13.62 1.74
C ASN A 373 -8.77 14.47 2.92
N ARG A 374 -9.81 14.02 3.61
CA ARG A 374 -10.50 14.70 4.72
C ARG A 374 -11.01 13.67 5.71
N PHE A 375 -11.35 14.10 6.92
CA PHE A 375 -12.11 13.24 7.81
C PHE A 375 -13.53 13.12 7.28
N GLN A 376 -14.08 11.91 7.25
CA GLN A 376 -15.48 11.68 6.91
C GLN A 376 -16.23 11.02 8.06
N LEU A 377 -17.47 11.45 8.28
CA LEU A 377 -18.40 10.79 9.19
C LEU A 377 -19.49 10.10 8.37
N LEU A 378 -19.46 8.77 8.33
CA LEU A 378 -20.53 7.98 7.76
C LEU A 378 -21.65 7.85 8.80
N VAL A 379 -22.90 8.14 8.42
CA VAL A 379 -24.08 7.97 9.27
C VAL A 379 -25.11 7.12 8.53
N PHE A 380 -25.42 5.94 9.06
CA PHE A 380 -26.34 5.01 8.42
C PHE A 380 -27.79 5.30 8.80
N ALA A 381 -28.68 5.30 7.83
CA ALA A 381 -30.12 5.52 8.00
C ALA A 381 -30.91 4.59 7.07
N GLU A 382 -32.21 4.41 7.32
CA GLU A 382 -33.08 3.65 6.43
C GLU A 382 -33.33 4.43 5.12
N SER A 383 -33.65 5.73 5.23
CA SER A 383 -33.79 6.68 4.12
C SER A 383 -33.31 8.08 4.52
N GLY A 384 -33.05 8.95 3.54
CA GLY A 384 -32.54 10.31 3.79
C GLY A 384 -33.53 11.20 4.57
N GLU A 385 -34.82 10.93 4.49
CA GLU A 385 -35.87 11.65 5.23
C GLU A 385 -35.99 11.17 6.69
N GLN A 386 -35.56 9.95 6.98
CA GLN A 386 -35.65 9.33 8.31
C GLN A 386 -34.44 9.63 9.19
N ILE A 387 -33.44 10.39 8.71
CA ILE A 387 -32.39 10.89 9.58
C ILE A 387 -32.98 11.89 10.57
N ASP A 388 -32.68 11.70 11.85
CA ASP A 388 -33.08 12.65 12.90
C ASP A 388 -32.54 14.05 12.54
N PRO A 389 -33.40 15.08 12.43
CA PRO A 389 -32.96 16.44 12.10
C PRO A 389 -31.89 17.01 13.03
N ALA A 390 -31.91 16.62 14.32
CA ALA A 390 -30.88 17.01 15.28
C ALA A 390 -29.54 16.34 14.97
N VAL A 391 -29.55 15.04 14.66
CA VAL A 391 -28.34 14.31 14.22
C VAL A 391 -27.77 14.94 12.95
N ARG A 392 -28.63 15.21 11.96
CA ARG A 392 -28.22 15.87 10.71
C ARG A 392 -27.58 17.23 10.96
N ALA A 393 -28.22 18.08 11.78
CA ALA A 393 -27.69 19.41 12.09
C ALA A 393 -26.36 19.35 12.85
N GLN A 394 -26.25 18.45 13.84
CA GLN A 394 -25.03 18.24 14.62
C GLN A 394 -23.88 17.72 13.75
N ALA A 395 -24.16 16.77 12.87
CA ALA A 395 -23.17 16.20 11.97
C ALA A 395 -22.72 17.20 10.89
N ALA A 396 -23.66 17.96 10.31
CA ALA A 396 -23.34 19.02 9.35
C ALA A 396 -22.45 20.12 9.97
N GLY A 397 -22.69 20.48 11.24
CA GLY A 397 -21.86 21.47 11.95
C GLY A 397 -20.41 21.04 12.18
N LEU A 398 -20.05 19.76 11.99
CA LEU A 398 -18.65 19.31 12.05
C LEU A 398 -17.82 19.81 10.86
N ALA A 399 -18.45 20.19 9.74
CA ALA A 399 -17.76 20.75 8.58
C ALA A 399 -17.21 22.16 8.85
N ASP A 400 -17.74 22.86 9.86
CA ASP A 400 -17.33 24.21 10.25
C ASP A 400 -16.18 24.22 11.28
N ALA A 401 -15.75 23.04 11.74
CA ALA A 401 -14.64 22.93 12.69
C ALA A 401 -13.29 23.25 12.02
N ALA A 402 -12.29 23.63 12.84
CA ALA A 402 -10.94 23.92 12.35
C ALA A 402 -10.30 22.74 11.59
N ILE A 403 -10.59 21.52 12.04
CA ILE A 403 -10.38 20.29 11.29
C ILE A 403 -11.77 19.80 10.84
N PRO A 404 -12.16 20.05 9.57
CA PRO A 404 -13.50 19.75 9.11
C PRO A 404 -13.72 18.24 9.01
N VAL A 405 -14.93 17.80 9.36
CA VAL A 405 -15.42 16.43 9.10
C VAL A 405 -16.62 16.49 8.18
N ASP A 406 -16.47 15.92 6.98
CA ASP A 406 -17.53 15.89 5.99
C ASP A 406 -18.50 14.75 6.32
N THR A 407 -19.78 15.08 6.51
CA THR A 407 -20.80 14.07 6.83
C THR A 407 -21.37 13.44 5.56
N VAL A 408 -21.42 12.12 5.56
CA VAL A 408 -21.99 11.30 4.50
C VAL A 408 -23.09 10.42 5.10
N VAL A 409 -24.32 10.62 4.66
CA VAL A 409 -25.46 9.79 5.06
C VAL A 409 -25.56 8.61 4.11
N VAL A 410 -25.60 7.39 4.65
CA VAL A 410 -25.70 6.15 3.90
C VAL A 410 -27.09 5.56 4.12
N THR A 411 -27.86 5.40 3.05
CA THR A 411 -29.24 4.92 3.11
C THR A 411 -29.39 3.52 2.53
N ALA A 412 -30.27 2.71 3.12
CA ALA A 412 -30.66 1.41 2.57
C ALA A 412 -31.65 1.56 1.40
N GLN A 413 -32.55 2.54 1.50
CA GLN A 413 -33.55 2.84 0.48
C GLN A 413 -33.09 3.98 -0.43
N ALA A 414 -33.45 3.86 -1.71
CA ALA A 414 -33.23 4.94 -2.67
C ALA A 414 -34.13 6.13 -2.35
N GLY A 415 -33.59 7.34 -2.50
CA GLY A 415 -34.34 8.59 -2.35
C GLY A 415 -34.15 9.29 -1.01
N GLY A 416 -34.48 10.57 -1.02
CA GLY A 416 -34.26 11.51 0.08
C GLY A 416 -32.94 12.26 -0.11
N ASP A 417 -33.03 13.47 -0.66
CA ASP A 417 -31.95 14.43 -0.52
C ASP A 417 -31.98 14.99 0.91
N ALA A 418 -30.83 14.98 1.56
CA ALA A 418 -30.67 15.62 2.86
C ALA A 418 -29.88 16.92 2.66
N ALA A 419 -30.59 18.05 2.74
CA ALA A 419 -29.97 19.36 2.57
C ALA A 419 -28.76 19.53 3.49
N GLY A 420 -27.61 19.91 2.91
CA GLY A 420 -26.37 20.19 3.64
C GLY A 420 -25.46 18.98 3.89
N VAL A 421 -25.82 17.77 3.45
CA VAL A 421 -24.95 16.58 3.55
C VAL A 421 -24.99 15.74 2.27
N THR A 422 -23.93 14.98 2.02
CA THR A 422 -23.90 14.01 0.92
C THR A 422 -24.74 12.80 1.29
N VAL A 423 -25.64 12.35 0.41
CA VAL A 423 -26.41 11.12 0.59
C VAL A 423 -25.94 10.07 -0.41
N LEU A 424 -25.55 8.90 0.11
CA LEU A 424 -25.20 7.71 -0.67
C LEU A 424 -26.26 6.64 -0.44
N HIS A 425 -26.74 6.02 -1.51
CA HIS A 425 -27.61 4.85 -1.44
C HIS A 425 -26.76 3.58 -1.55
N ASP A 426 -26.77 2.74 -0.52
CA ASP A 426 -26.15 1.40 -0.50
C ASP A 426 -27.01 0.41 -1.29
N ARG A 427 -26.88 0.50 -2.62
CA ARG A 427 -27.73 -0.18 -3.60
C ARG A 427 -27.90 -1.68 -3.34
N ASP A 428 -26.81 -2.34 -2.96
CA ASP A 428 -26.74 -3.80 -2.84
C ASP A 428 -26.66 -4.27 -1.36
N GLY A 429 -26.79 -3.33 -0.42
CA GLY A 429 -26.58 -3.57 1.02
C GLY A 429 -25.15 -4.02 1.37
N LEU A 430 -24.21 -3.88 0.44
CA LEU A 430 -22.86 -4.44 0.58
C LEU A 430 -22.03 -3.61 1.55
N MET A 431 -22.17 -2.28 1.50
CA MET A 431 -21.50 -1.37 2.42
C MET A 431 -21.95 -1.66 3.85
N ALA A 432 -23.25 -1.72 4.10
CA ALA A 432 -23.80 -2.03 5.41
C ALA A 432 -23.34 -3.40 5.93
N ARG A 433 -23.26 -4.43 5.08
CA ARG A 433 -22.72 -5.75 5.46
C ARG A 433 -21.22 -5.68 5.82
N ARG A 434 -20.39 -5.05 5.00
CA ARG A 434 -18.94 -4.95 5.21
C ARG A 434 -18.59 -4.20 6.50
N LEU A 435 -19.31 -3.12 6.76
CA LEU A 435 -19.13 -2.34 7.97
C LEU A 435 -19.84 -2.95 9.17
N ASP A 436 -20.71 -3.95 9.02
CA ASP A 436 -21.68 -4.35 10.04
C ASP A 436 -22.44 -3.12 10.59
N ALA A 437 -23.04 -2.37 9.66
CA ALA A 437 -23.80 -1.18 9.95
C ALA A 437 -25.30 -1.45 9.90
N ARG A 438 -26.02 -0.76 10.77
CA ARG A 438 -27.49 -0.70 10.84
C ARG A 438 -27.93 0.75 10.97
N PRO A 439 -29.20 1.10 10.72
CA PRO A 439 -29.69 2.47 10.93
C PRO A 439 -29.30 2.99 12.33
N GLY A 440 -28.72 4.19 12.35
CA GLY A 440 -28.12 4.84 13.52
C GLY A 440 -26.61 4.63 13.68
N SER A 441 -26.03 3.62 13.02
CA SER A 441 -24.58 3.37 13.11
C SER A 441 -23.79 4.53 12.50
N SER A 442 -22.62 4.82 13.06
CA SER A 442 -21.75 5.87 12.55
C SER A 442 -20.27 5.49 12.60
N TYR A 443 -19.51 5.95 11.62
CA TYR A 443 -18.08 5.64 11.45
C TYR A 443 -17.31 6.92 11.18
N LEU A 444 -16.23 7.15 11.92
CA LEU A 444 -15.26 8.18 11.60
C LEU A 444 -14.13 7.59 10.76
N ILE A 445 -13.92 8.13 9.57
CA ILE A 445 -12.92 7.69 8.60
C ILE A 445 -11.84 8.77 8.49
N ARG A 446 -10.57 8.34 8.48
CA ARG A 446 -9.39 9.20 8.31
C ARG A 446 -9.25 9.70 6.85
N PRO A 447 -8.47 10.77 6.61
CA PRO A 447 -8.11 11.22 5.27
C PRO A 447 -7.46 10.17 4.36
N ASP A 448 -6.81 9.17 4.93
CA ASP A 448 -6.21 8.01 4.23
C ASP A 448 -7.13 6.79 4.18
N GLN A 449 -8.44 7.00 4.37
CA GLN A 449 -9.48 5.99 4.25
C GLN A 449 -9.39 4.84 5.26
N HIS A 450 -8.69 5.02 6.38
CA HIS A 450 -8.72 4.07 7.49
C HIS A 450 -9.85 4.39 8.47
N VAL A 451 -10.47 3.37 9.05
CA VAL A 451 -11.47 3.54 10.12
C VAL A 451 -10.78 4.04 11.39
N ALA A 452 -11.14 5.24 11.88
CA ALA A 452 -10.64 5.75 13.17
C ALA A 452 -11.50 5.30 14.34
N ALA A 453 -12.82 5.24 14.16
CA ALA A 453 -13.78 4.93 15.21
C ALA A 453 -15.13 4.49 14.62
N ARG A 454 -15.92 3.75 15.40
CA ARG A 454 -17.27 3.33 15.02
C ARG A 454 -18.20 3.20 16.23
N TRP A 455 -19.49 3.44 16.00
CA TRP A 455 -20.54 3.38 17.01
C TRP A 455 -21.84 2.82 16.42
N ARG A 456 -22.65 2.15 17.23
CA ARG A 456 -23.99 1.70 16.82
C ARG A 456 -25.04 2.81 16.84
N ARG A 457 -24.73 3.94 17.48
CA ARG A 457 -25.56 5.15 17.52
C ARG A 457 -24.65 6.37 17.41
N PHE A 458 -25.05 7.35 16.62
CA PHE A 458 -24.37 8.64 16.56
C PHE A 458 -24.35 9.32 17.93
N ASP A 459 -23.16 9.79 18.33
CA ASP A 459 -22.91 10.58 19.54
C ASP A 459 -21.87 11.66 19.22
N LEU A 460 -22.30 12.92 19.09
CA LEU A 460 -21.45 14.05 18.72
C LEU A 460 -20.23 14.20 19.65
N PRO A 461 -20.39 14.24 21.00
CA PRO A 461 -19.26 14.18 21.93
C PRO A 461 -18.28 13.03 21.69
N ALA A 462 -18.74 11.84 21.32
CA ALA A 462 -17.85 10.72 21.02
C ALA A 462 -17.07 10.95 19.72
N VAL A 463 -17.74 11.46 18.68
CA VAL A 463 -17.10 11.83 17.41
C VAL A 463 -16.01 12.88 17.62
N GLN A 464 -16.29 13.92 18.41
CA GLN A 464 -15.32 14.98 18.71
C GLN A 464 -14.10 14.44 19.47
N ARG A 465 -14.29 13.54 20.44
CA ARG A 465 -13.18 12.87 21.15
C ARG A 465 -12.36 11.98 20.22
N ALA A 466 -13.02 11.23 19.34
CA ALA A 466 -12.35 10.39 18.36
C ALA A 466 -11.55 11.22 17.35
N LEU A 467 -12.07 12.37 16.92
CA LEU A 467 -11.35 13.31 16.06
C LEU A 467 -10.12 13.89 16.77
N ALA A 468 -10.26 14.31 18.02
CA ALA A 468 -9.13 14.80 18.83
C ALA A 468 -8.04 13.73 18.96
N ARG A 469 -8.40 12.45 19.12
CA ARG A 469 -7.46 11.33 19.11
C ARG A 469 -6.82 11.08 17.76
N ALA A 470 -7.63 11.02 16.70
CA ALA A 470 -7.16 10.78 15.35
C ALA A 470 -6.27 11.91 14.83
N THR A 471 -6.23 13.04 15.54
CA THR A 471 -5.34 14.18 15.27
C THR A 471 -4.29 14.39 16.36
N ALA A 472 -4.10 13.39 17.24
CA ALA A 472 -3.14 13.34 18.35
C ALA A 472 -3.24 14.48 19.38
N GLN A 473 -4.35 15.23 19.42
CA GLN A 473 -4.58 16.33 20.35
C GLN A 473 -4.73 15.85 21.81
N ASP A 474 -5.26 14.64 22.03
CA ASP A 474 -5.37 14.03 23.36
C ASP A 474 -4.03 13.42 23.84
N ILE A 475 -3.21 12.92 22.91
CA ILE A 475 -1.88 12.34 23.18
C ILE A 475 -0.93 13.43 23.73
N ALA A 476 -0.87 14.59 23.08
CA ALA A 476 -0.06 15.72 23.53
C ALA A 476 -0.52 16.24 24.92
N SER A 477 -1.83 16.24 25.16
CA SER A 477 -2.42 16.66 26.44
C SER A 477 -2.02 15.72 27.60
N ALA A 478 -1.85 14.42 27.35
CA ALA A 478 -1.42 13.45 28.34
C ALA A 478 0.06 13.58 28.70
N VAL A 479 0.93 13.84 27.71
CA VAL A 479 2.36 14.08 27.92
C VAL A 479 2.59 15.37 28.73
N THR A 480 1.91 16.46 28.38
CA THR A 480 2.00 17.73 29.12
C THR A 480 1.49 17.60 30.56
N ARG A 481 0.40 16.87 30.80
CA ARG A 481 -0.09 16.61 32.18
C ARG A 481 0.88 15.76 33.00
N ARG A 482 1.54 14.77 32.38
CA ARG A 482 2.54 13.94 33.06
C ARG A 482 3.79 14.76 33.43
N ALA A 483 4.29 15.58 32.50
CA ALA A 483 5.42 16.48 32.77
C ALA A 483 5.10 17.50 33.88
N ALA A 484 3.88 18.04 33.92
CA ALA A 484 3.43 18.98 34.95
C ALA A 484 3.29 18.33 36.34
N LEU A 485 2.86 17.06 36.41
CA LEU A 485 2.78 16.29 37.65
C LEU A 485 4.17 15.90 38.18
N GLU A 486 5.13 15.65 37.28
CA GLU A 486 6.51 15.35 37.65
C GLU A 486 7.27 16.61 38.13
N THR A 487 6.90 17.82 37.66
CA THR A 487 7.46 19.09 38.15
C THR A 487 6.81 19.62 39.43
N THR A 488 5.63 19.15 39.81
CA THR A 488 4.99 19.47 41.11
C THR A 488 5.33 18.48 42.22
N ALA A 489 5.96 17.35 41.87
CA ALA A 489 6.44 16.33 42.81
C ALA A 489 7.94 16.48 43.17
N ALA A 490 8.64 17.44 42.57
CA ALA A 490 10.02 17.85 42.88
C ALA A 490 10.00 19.23 43.57
#